data_AF-A0A2R8ZWC6-F1
#
_entry.id   AF-A0A2R8ZWC6-F1
#
_cell.length_a   1.000
_cell.length_b   1.000
_cell.length_c   1.000
_cell.angle_alpha   90.00
_cell.angle_beta   90.00
_cell.angle_gamma   90.00
#
_symmetry.space_group_name_H-M   'P 1'
#
loop_
_entity.id
_entity.type
_entity.pdbx_description
1 polymer ?
#
loop_
_entity_poly.entity_id
_entity_poly.type
_entity_poly.pdbx_seq_one_letter_code
_entity_poly.pdbx_strand_id
1 'polypeptide(L)'
;MVSHSELRKLFPSADAVCFDVDSTVMREGGTDELAKMCGIEGAVSEMTQRAMGGALTERLPLIQPSREQVQRLIAEHPGNLTHHIR
;
A
#
# COMPACT_ATOMS: atom_id res chain seq x y z
N MET A 1 7.05 -11.29 -22.74
CA MET A 1 5.70 -11.43 -22.14
C MET A 1 5.44 -12.92 -21.98
N VAL A 2 4.98 -13.36 -20.80
CA VAL A 2 4.66 -14.77 -20.53
C VAL A 2 3.24 -15.04 -21.02
N SER A 3 3.01 -16.15 -21.73
CA SER A 3 1.69 -16.53 -22.22
C SER A 3 0.79 -17.10 -21.10
N HIS A 4 -0.52 -17.09 -21.32
CA HIS A 4 -1.49 -17.70 -20.41
C HIS A 4 -1.23 -19.20 -20.17
N SER A 5 -0.74 -19.91 -21.20
CA SER A 5 -0.40 -21.33 -21.10
C SER A 5 0.81 -21.55 -20.19
N GLU A 6 1.82 -20.69 -20.30
CA GLU A 6 3.01 -20.74 -19.45
C GLU A 6 2.68 -20.37 -17.99
N LEU A 7 1.84 -19.37 -17.75
CA LEU A 7 1.37 -19.02 -16.40
C LEU A 7 0.62 -20.17 -15.71
N ARG A 8 -0.23 -20.88 -16.45
CA ARG A 8 -0.96 -22.05 -15.94
C ARG A 8 -0.06 -23.23 -15.57
N LYS A 9 1.19 -23.24 -16.03
CA LYS A 9 2.19 -24.26 -15.64
C LYS A 9 3.06 -23.76 -14.48
N LEU A 10 3.46 -22.48 -14.53
CA LEU A 10 4.35 -21.87 -13.54
C LEU A 10 3.70 -21.74 -12.16
N PHE A 11 2.46 -21.27 -12.09
CA PHE A 11 1.81 -20.97 -10.81
C PHE A 11 1.53 -22.22 -9.97
N PRO A 12 1.02 -23.34 -10.55
CA PRO A 12 0.82 -24.57 -9.79
C PRO A 12 2.10 -25.28 -9.34
N SER A 13 3.25 -24.99 -9.97
CA SER A 13 4.54 -25.59 -9.57
C SER A 13 5.30 -24.75 -8.54
N ALA A 14 4.76 -23.62 -8.10
CA ALA A 14 5.40 -22.77 -7.11
C ALA A 14 5.11 -23.29 -5.69
N ASP A 15 6.16 -23.45 -4.87
CA ASP A 15 6.02 -23.79 -3.45
C ASP A 15 5.55 -22.58 -2.60
N ALA A 16 5.77 -21.37 -3.12
CA ALA A 16 5.39 -20.11 -2.48
C ALA A 16 5.07 -19.02 -3.51
N VAL A 17 4.17 -18.11 -3.13
CA VAL A 17 3.84 -16.91 -3.90
C VAL A 17 3.92 -15.71 -2.97
N CYS A 18 4.72 -14.71 -3.33
CA CYS A 18 4.84 -13.45 -2.60
C CYS A 18 3.97 -12.40 -3.28
N PHE A 19 3.11 -11.74 -2.51
CA PHE A 19 2.32 -10.62 -2.98
C PHE A 19 2.87 -9.33 -2.39
N ASP A 20 3.03 -8.33 -3.24
CA ASP A 20 3.07 -6.95 -2.77
C ASP A 20 1.71 -6.58 -2.15
N VAL A 21 1.68 -5.59 -1.26
CA VAL A 21 0.47 -5.23 -0.52
C VAL A 21 -0.21 -4.03 -1.16
N ASP A 22 0.46 -2.88 -1.14
CA ASP A 22 -0.08 -1.62 -1.63
C ASP A 22 -0.34 -1.70 -3.14
N SER A 23 -1.54 -1.30 -3.59
CA SER A 23 -1.99 -1.41 -4.99
C SER A 23 -2.00 -2.82 -5.61
N THR A 24 -1.75 -3.88 -4.81
CA THR A 24 -1.77 -5.28 -5.25
C THR A 24 -2.80 -6.08 -4.45
N VAL A 25 -2.51 -6.39 -3.18
CA VAL A 25 -3.47 -7.06 -2.29
C VAL A 25 -4.55 -6.09 -1.82
N MET A 26 -4.16 -4.86 -1.53
CA MET A 26 -5.02 -3.76 -1.13
C MET A 26 -5.08 -2.72 -2.24
N ARG A 27 -6.21 -2.01 -2.35
CA ARG A 27 -6.38 -0.97 -3.38
C ARG A 27 -5.68 0.33 -2.99
N GLU A 28 -5.61 0.60 -1.70
CA GLU A 28 -5.00 1.80 -1.15
C GLU A 28 -3.51 1.59 -0.83
N GLY A 29 -2.75 2.68 -0.76
CA GLY A 29 -1.39 2.69 -0.21
C GLY A 29 -1.43 2.99 1.29
N GLY A 30 -0.84 2.12 2.12
CA GLY A 30 -0.94 2.26 3.58
C GLY A 30 -0.38 3.58 4.12
N THR A 31 0.69 4.09 3.51
CA THR A 31 1.29 5.38 3.92
C THR A 31 0.40 6.57 3.55
N ASP A 32 -0.36 6.48 2.45
CA ASP A 32 -1.30 7.52 2.03
C ASP A 32 -2.47 7.57 3.00
N GLU A 33 -3.06 6.42 3.34
CA GLU A 33 -4.16 6.34 4.31
C GLU A 33 -3.73 6.83 5.70
N LEU A 34 -2.48 6.55 6.11
CA LEU A 34 -1.95 7.07 7.36
C LEU A 34 -1.78 8.60 7.35
N ALA A 35 -1.35 9.17 6.22
CA ALA A 35 -1.27 10.63 6.05
C ALA A 35 -2.66 11.29 6.12
N LYS A 36 -3.68 10.67 5.53
CA LYS A 36 -5.09 11.10 5.63
C LYS A 36 -5.58 11.07 7.08
N MET A 37 -5.31 9.97 7.79
CA MET A 37 -5.68 9.81 9.20
C MET A 37 -5.02 10.86 10.12
N CYS A 38 -3.81 11.31 9.75
CA CYS A 38 -3.10 12.38 10.46
C CYS A 38 -3.50 13.79 10.01
N GLY A 39 -4.38 13.93 9.00
CA GLY A 39 -4.88 15.21 8.52
C GLY A 39 -3.90 16.01 7.66
N ILE A 40 -2.87 15.35 7.09
CA ILE A 40 -1.81 16.01 6.31
C ILE A 40 -1.76 15.58 4.84
N GLU A 41 -2.86 15.02 4.32
CA GLU A 41 -2.96 14.48 2.97
C GLU A 41 -2.52 15.46 1.87
N GLY A 42 -2.85 16.75 2.00
CA GLY A 42 -2.46 17.79 1.05
C GLY A 42 -0.94 18.02 1.01
N ALA A 43 -0.30 18.10 2.17
CA ALA A 43 1.14 18.31 2.28
C ALA A 43 1.95 17.09 1.76
N VAL A 44 1.44 15.88 2.01
CA VAL A 44 2.06 14.64 1.54
C VAL A 44 1.86 14.47 0.03
N SER A 45 0.68 14.79 -0.51
CA SER A 45 0.39 14.71 -1.94
C SER A 45 1.29 15.63 -2.78
N GLU A 46 1.48 16.88 -2.33
CA GLU A 46 2.41 17.82 -2.97
C GLU A 46 3.87 17.34 -2.95
N MET A 47 4.28 16.62 -1.91
CA MET A 47 5.61 16.02 -1.84
C MET A 47 5.75 14.77 -2.69
N THR A 48 4.76 13.88 -2.70
CA THR A 48 4.76 12.67 -3.55
C THR A 48 4.82 13.02 -5.03
N GLN A 49 4.26 14.16 -5.44
CA GLN A 49 4.43 14.67 -6.82
C GLN A 49 5.84 15.20 -7.11
N ARG A 50 6.51 15.82 -6.12
CA ARG A 50 7.88 16.34 -6.27
C ARG A 50 8.93 15.22 -6.19
N ALA A 51 8.63 14.18 -5.42
CA ALA A 51 9.46 13.01 -5.24
C ALA A 51 8.78 11.82 -5.93
N MET A 52 9.03 11.64 -7.23
CA MET A 52 8.71 10.39 -7.94
C MET A 52 9.38 9.21 -7.21
N GLY A 53 8.69 8.62 -6.23
CA GLY A 53 9.25 7.61 -5.33
C GLY A 53 9.88 8.15 -4.05
N GLY A 54 9.31 9.21 -3.44
CA GLY A 54 9.75 9.71 -2.13
C GLY A 54 9.89 8.58 -1.11
N ALA A 55 11.12 8.37 -0.65
CA ALA A 55 11.46 7.26 0.24
C ALA A 55 10.66 7.37 1.55
N LEU A 56 10.33 6.23 2.14
CA LEU A 56 9.62 6.15 3.42
C LEU A 56 10.24 7.06 4.51
N THR A 57 11.58 7.20 4.46
CA THR A 57 12.40 8.04 5.36
C THR A 57 12.07 9.54 5.27
N GLU A 58 11.55 10.02 4.14
CA GLU A 58 11.16 11.43 3.96
C GLU A 58 9.70 11.67 4.37
N ARG A 59 8.83 10.67 4.18
CA ARG A 59 7.40 10.78 4.39
C ARG A 59 7.02 10.62 5.87
N LEU A 60 7.59 9.65 6.57
CA LEU A 60 7.26 9.36 7.97
C LEU A 60 7.54 10.53 8.93
N PRO A 61 8.66 11.29 8.82
CA PRO A 61 8.92 12.43 9.69
C PRO A 61 7.92 13.58 9.53
N LEU A 62 7.16 13.62 8.44
CA LEU A 62 6.09 14.61 8.22
C LEU A 62 4.77 14.10 8.76
N ILE A 63 4.46 12.82 8.52
CA ILE A 63 3.24 12.17 9.02
C ILE A 63 3.24 12.13 10.55
N GLN A 64 4.38 11.84 11.17
CA GLN A 64 4.57 11.69 12.62
C GLN A 64 3.38 10.96 13.29
N PRO A 65 3.02 9.76 12.81
CA PRO A 65 1.82 9.10 13.29
C PRO A 65 1.99 8.64 14.74
N SER A 66 1.01 8.95 15.58
CA SER A 66 0.90 8.37 16.92
C SER A 66 0.46 6.91 16.81
N ARG A 67 0.76 6.12 17.85
CA ARG A 67 0.31 4.72 17.93
C ARG A 67 -1.22 4.62 17.90
N GLU A 68 -1.90 5.54 18.58
CA GLU A 68 -3.36 5.62 18.61
C GLU A 68 -3.93 5.92 17.22
N GLN A 69 -3.29 6.79 16.43
CA GLN A 69 -3.71 7.06 15.06
C GLN A 69 -3.56 5.83 14.16
N VAL A 70 -2.47 5.07 14.29
CA VAL A 70 -2.29 3.80 13.56
C VAL A 70 -3.37 2.79 13.96
N GLN A 71 -3.65 2.64 15.26
CA GLN A 71 -4.69 1.75 15.75
C GLN A 71 -6.09 2.17 15.25
N ARG A 72 -6.36 3.47 15.24
CA ARG A 72 -7.61 4.02 14.71
C ARG A 72 -7.74 3.75 13.21
N LEU A 73 -6.66 3.89 12.44
CA LEU A 73 -6.66 3.55 11.01
C LEU A 73 -7.04 2.08 10.81
N ILE A 74 -6.42 1.16 11.53
CA ILE A 74 -6.71 -0.28 11.44
C ILE A 74 -8.17 -0.58 11.82
N ALA A 75 -8.70 0.09 12.84
CA ALA A 75 -10.05 -0.16 13.35
C ALA A 75 -11.16 0.46 12.47
N GLU A 76 -10.97 1.67 11.97
CA GLU A 76 -12.00 2.46 11.29
C GLU A 76 -11.87 2.38 9.76
N HIS A 77 -10.66 2.17 9.24
CA HIS A 77 -10.35 2.14 7.81
C HIS A 77 -9.37 0.99 7.46
N PRO A 78 -9.78 -0.28 7.58
CA PRO A 78 -8.89 -1.44 7.38
C PRO A 78 -8.41 -1.65 5.93
N GLY A 79 -8.76 -0.75 5.01
CA GLY A 79 -8.47 -0.82 3.57
C GLY A 79 -9.28 -1.88 2.83
N ASN A 80 -9.32 -1.76 1.51
CA ASN A 80 -10.14 -2.59 0.63
C ASN A 80 -9.28 -3.61 -0.10
N LEU A 81 -9.65 -4.88 0.01
CA LEU A 81 -9.04 -5.93 -0.79
C LEU A 81 -9.29 -5.72 -2.29
N THR A 82 -8.25 -5.96 -3.09
CA THR A 82 -8.35 -5.98 -4.55
C THR A 82 -9.25 -7.11 -5.01
N HIS A 83 -10.01 -6.87 -6.08
CA HIS A 83 -10.92 -7.86 -6.62
C HIS A 83 -10.18 -9.16 -6.98
N HIS A 84 -10.74 -10.31 -6.60
CA HIS A 84 -10.18 -11.65 -6.80
C HIS A 84 -8.89 -12.00 -6.04
N ILE A 85 -8.44 -11.17 -5.08
CA ILE A 85 -7.30 -11.56 -4.23
C ILE A 85 -7.66 -12.64 -3.19
N ARG A 86 -8.96 -12.84 -2.93
CA ARG A 86 -9.51 -13.85 -2.02
C ARG A 86 -10.50 -14.75 -2.74
#